data_AF-A0A140L7Z2-F1
#
_entry.id   AF-A0A140L7Z2-F1
#
_cell.length_a   1.000
_cell.length_b   1.000
_cell.length_c   1.000
_cell.angle_alpha   90.00
_cell.angle_beta   90.00
_cell.angle_gamma   90.00
#
_symmetry.space_group_name_H-M   'P 1'
#
loop_
_entity.id
_entity.type
_entity.pdbx_description
1 polymer ?
#
loop_
_entity_poly.entity_id
_entity_poly.type
_entity_poly.pdbx_seq_one_letter_code
_entity_poly.pdbx_strand_id
1 'polypeptide(L)'
;MKKDAKKAMVNIFILMMQWTIFFSIIGLEYLSHKRMGVMRYLLFKKYTYETLWLQPYFINVYVSVLFGGLVICLFWYIHRKDKGSARRHLLLAFIINLAGIFFILAPKGRNLNAYPFFLIGIFINLILQYTRLWFNRMGYK
;
A
#
# COMPACT_ATOMS: atom_id res chain seq x y z
N MET A 1 16.83 27.04 2.63
CA MET A 1 16.88 26.31 3.91
C MET A 1 15.51 25.90 4.49
N LYS A 2 14.58 26.82 4.82
CA LYS A 2 13.28 26.45 5.44
C LYS A 2 12.39 25.55 4.58
N LYS A 3 12.45 25.67 3.24
CA LYS A 3 11.59 24.96 2.30
C LYS A 3 11.98 23.49 2.10
N ASP A 4 13.28 23.20 2.06
CA ASP A 4 13.81 21.84 1.94
C ASP A 4 13.61 21.05 3.23
N ALA A 5 13.77 21.70 4.39
CA ALA A 5 13.46 21.11 5.69
C ALA A 5 11.97 20.75 5.81
N LYS A 6 11.05 21.60 5.33
CA LYS A 6 9.61 21.31 5.31
C LYS A 6 9.28 20.10 4.43
N LYS A 7 9.89 20.01 3.24
CA LYS A 7 9.72 18.85 2.34
C LYS A 7 10.26 17.56 2.97
N ALA A 8 11.43 17.62 3.61
CA ALA A 8 12.00 16.48 4.33
C ALA A 8 11.08 16.02 5.48
N MET A 9 10.53 16.96 6.25
CA MET A 9 9.62 16.66 7.35
C MET A 9 8.32 16.00 6.87
N VAL A 10 7.69 16.50 5.81
CA VAL A 10 6.49 15.88 5.21
C VAL A 10 6.81 14.48 4.70
N ASN A 11 7.97 14.30 4.06
CA ASN A 11 8.42 13.01 3.57
C ASN A 11 8.63 11.98 4.69
N ILE A 12 9.22 12.40 5.81
CA ILE A 12 9.41 11.57 7.00
C ILE A 12 8.05 11.23 7.62
N PHE A 13 7.16 12.22 7.76
CA PHE A 13 5.82 12.02 8.31
C PHE A 13 5.01 10.99 7.50
N ILE A 14 5.00 11.11 6.17
CA ILE A 14 4.34 10.12 5.29
C ILE A 14 4.96 8.74 5.50
N LEU A 15 6.29 8.65 5.54
CA LEU A 15 6.98 7.37 5.75
C LEU A 15 6.60 6.75 7.11
N MET A 16 6.54 7.56 8.18
CA MET A 16 6.11 7.10 9.50
C MET A 16 4.68 6.58 9.46
N MET A 17 3.74 7.29 8.83
CA MET A 17 2.35 6.83 8.68
C MET A 17 2.28 5.47 7.96
N GLN A 18 3.04 5.30 6.87
CA GLN A 18 3.09 4.05 6.11
C GLN A 18 3.57 2.88 6.99
N TRP A 19 4.65 3.09 7.75
CA TRP A 19 5.15 2.08 8.68
C TRP A 19 4.17 1.78 9.82
N THR A 20 3.54 2.80 10.41
CA THR A 20 2.54 2.61 11.47
C THR A 20 1.38 1.77 10.99
N ILE A 21 0.87 2.01 9.77
CA ILE A 21 -0.19 1.19 9.18
C ILE A 21 0.26 -0.27 9.07
N PHE A 22 1.43 -0.52 8.47
CA PHE A 22 1.93 -1.89 8.30
C PHE A 22 2.16 -2.60 9.64
N PHE A 23 2.84 -1.96 10.59
CA PHE A 23 3.09 -2.55 11.90
C PHE A 23 1.81 -2.81 12.68
N SER A 24 0.80 -1.94 12.54
CA SER A 24 -0.50 -2.16 13.19
C SER A 24 -1.20 -3.40 12.63
N ILE A 25 -1.18 -3.60 11.31
CA ILE A 25 -1.81 -4.76 10.66
C ILE A 25 -1.05 -6.06 11.00
N ILE A 26 0.29 -6.03 10.96
CA ILE A 26 1.13 -7.16 11.39
C ILE A 26 0.86 -7.48 12.87
N GLY A 27 0.75 -6.45 13.71
CA GLY A 27 0.40 -6.58 15.12
C GLY A 27 -0.97 -7.21 15.32
N LEU A 28 -1.98 -6.83 14.52
CA LEU A 28 -3.31 -7.45 14.55
C LEU A 28 -3.25 -8.93 14.17
N GLU A 29 -2.51 -9.29 13.12
CA GLU A 29 -2.33 -10.69 12.73
C GLU A 29 -1.64 -11.49 13.83
N TYR A 30 -0.56 -10.96 14.40
CA TYR A 30 0.15 -11.58 15.51
C TYR A 30 -0.74 -11.76 16.75
N LEU A 31 -1.52 -10.74 17.10
CA LEU A 31 -2.47 -10.80 18.20
C LEU A 31 -3.62 -11.77 17.94
N SER A 32 -3.96 -12.02 16.67
CA SER A 32 -4.96 -13.04 16.32
C SER A 32 -4.56 -14.44 16.80
N HIS A 33 -3.26 -14.76 16.78
CA HIS A 33 -2.74 -16.04 17.29
C HIS A 33 -2.65 -16.10 18.82
N LYS A 34 -2.65 -14.95 19.51
CA LYS A 34 -2.45 -14.87 20.97
C LYS A 34 -3.72 -14.54 21.75
N ARG A 35 -4.68 -13.83 21.15
CA ARG A 35 -5.88 -13.33 21.81
C ARG A 35 -7.11 -13.76 21.04
N MET A 36 -7.88 -14.67 21.64
CA MET A 36 -9.08 -15.24 21.00
C MET A 36 -10.12 -14.16 20.62
N GLY A 37 -10.25 -13.08 21.41
CA GLY A 37 -11.13 -11.96 21.07
C GLY A 37 -10.74 -11.25 19.76
N VAL A 38 -9.44 -11.04 19.53
CA VAL A 38 -8.92 -10.44 18.30
C VAL A 38 -9.14 -11.39 17.12
N MET A 39 -8.88 -12.68 17.31
CA MET A 39 -9.15 -13.71 16.30
C MET A 39 -10.62 -13.70 15.85
N ARG A 40 -11.56 -13.77 16.80
CA ARG A 40 -13.00 -13.76 16.51
C ARG A 40 -13.42 -12.48 15.78
N TYR A 41 -12.91 -11.32 16.21
CA TYR A 41 -13.16 -10.06 15.53
C TYR A 41 -12.67 -10.07 14.08
N LEU A 42 -11.43 -10.52 13.84
CA LEU A 42 -10.84 -10.56 12.50
C LEU A 42 -11.58 -11.56 11.60
N LEU A 43 -11.95 -12.73 12.10
CA LEU A 43 -12.75 -13.71 11.35
C LEU A 43 -14.13 -13.16 10.98
N PHE A 44 -14.82 -12.54 11.93
CA PHE A 44 -16.12 -11.90 11.67
C PHE A 44 -16.00 -10.82 10.58
N LYS A 45 -14.97 -9.96 10.66
CA LYS A 45 -14.71 -8.96 9.64
C LYS A 45 -14.34 -9.58 8.30
N LYS A 46 -13.49 -10.62 8.29
CA LYS A 46 -13.11 -11.35 7.07
C LYS A 46 -14.35 -11.88 6.35
N TYR A 47 -15.26 -12.54 7.04
CA TYR A 47 -16.51 -13.02 6.47
C TYR A 47 -17.39 -11.88 5.91
N THR A 48 -17.49 -10.78 6.65
CA THR A 48 -18.21 -9.58 6.20
C THR A 48 -17.60 -8.99 4.92
N TYR A 49 -16.26 -8.96 4.84
CA TYR A 49 -15.57 -8.48 3.64
C TYR A 49 -15.63 -9.47 2.48
N GLU A 50 -15.57 -10.78 2.71
CA GLU A 50 -15.72 -11.82 1.68
C GLU A 50 -17.06 -11.77 0.97
N THR A 51 -18.12 -11.48 1.71
CA THR A 51 -19.47 -11.37 1.14
C THR A 51 -19.69 -10.09 0.35
N LEU A 52 -18.92 -9.03 0.61
CA LEU A 52 -19.10 -7.71 0.00
C LEU A 52 -17.96 -7.30 -0.95
N TRP A 53 -16.73 -7.21 -0.44
CA TRP A 53 -15.59 -6.54 -1.10
C TRP A 53 -14.45 -7.49 -1.53
N LEU A 54 -14.39 -8.73 -1.02
CA LEU A 54 -13.36 -9.73 -1.36
C LEU A 54 -13.92 -10.87 -2.22
N GLN A 55 -15.04 -10.64 -2.90
CA GLN A 55 -15.53 -11.58 -3.91
C GLN A 55 -14.51 -11.75 -5.04
N PRO A 56 -14.45 -12.92 -5.71
CA PRO A 56 -13.48 -13.18 -6.77
C PRO A 56 -13.42 -12.09 -7.86
N TYR A 57 -14.58 -11.52 -8.19
CA TYR A 57 -14.68 -10.39 -9.11
C TYR A 57 -13.87 -9.17 -8.63
N PHE A 58 -14.06 -8.74 -7.38
CA PHE A 58 -13.34 -7.59 -6.83
C PHE A 58 -11.85 -7.85 -6.65
N ILE A 59 -11.44 -9.09 -6.34
CA ILE A 59 -10.03 -9.47 -6.30
C ILE A 59 -9.35 -9.22 -7.65
N ASN A 60 -10.01 -9.60 -8.75
CA ASN A 60 -9.49 -9.32 -10.10
C ASN A 60 -9.40 -7.82 -10.36
N VAL A 61 -10.43 -7.05 -9.97
CA VAL A 61 -10.40 -5.58 -10.06
C VAL A 61 -9.20 -4.99 -9.31
N TYR A 62 -8.95 -5.43 -8.07
CA TYR A 62 -7.82 -4.96 -7.28
C TYR A 62 -6.48 -5.28 -7.94
N VAL A 63 -6.31 -6.50 -8.46
CA VAL A 63 -5.09 -6.89 -9.19
C VAL A 63 -4.92 -6.05 -10.46
N SER A 64 -5.99 -5.82 -11.22
CA SER A 64 -5.96 -4.97 -12.41
C SER A 64 -5.57 -3.53 -12.09
N VAL A 65 -6.07 -2.96 -10.98
CA VAL A 65 -5.69 -1.62 -10.53
C VAL A 65 -4.20 -1.56 -10.18
N LEU A 66 -3.68 -2.53 -9.43
CA LEU A 66 -2.25 -2.60 -9.09
C LEU A 66 -1.38 -2.80 -10.34
N PHE A 67 -1.85 -3.60 -11.29
CA PHE A 67 -1.16 -3.82 -12.55
C PHE A 67 -1.13 -2.56 -13.42
N GLY A 68 -2.25 -1.84 -13.52
CA GLY A 68 -2.29 -0.52 -14.16
C GLY A 68 -1.31 0.46 -13.49
N GLY A 69 -1.26 0.44 -12.15
CA GLY A 69 -0.28 1.19 -11.36
C GLY A 69 1.18 0.86 -11.71
N LEU A 70 1.52 -0.43 -11.87
CA LEU A 70 2.85 -0.86 -12.32
C LEU A 70 3.21 -0.30 -13.70
N VAL A 71 2.30 -0.42 -14.66
CA VAL A 71 2.51 0.04 -16.03
C VAL A 71 2.74 1.56 -16.05
N ILE A 72 1.93 2.33 -15.31
CA ILE A 72 2.10 3.77 -15.18
C ILE A 72 3.45 4.12 -14.55
N CYS A 73 3.81 3.45 -13.44
CA CYS A 73 5.10 3.67 -12.78
C CYS A 73 6.28 3.36 -13.72
N LEU A 74 6.22 2.27 -14.48
CA LEU A 74 7.26 1.86 -15.42
C LEU A 74 7.38 2.85 -16.58
N PHE A 75 6.24 3.23 -17.18
CA PHE A 75 6.20 4.21 -18.25
C PHE A 75 6.84 5.53 -17.81
N TRP A 76 6.47 6.04 -16.64
CA TRP A 76 7.03 7.27 -16.09
C TRP A 76 8.50 7.12 -15.71
N TYR A 77 8.93 5.95 -15.24
CA TYR A 77 10.34 5.70 -14.89
C TYR A 77 11.24 5.76 -16.12
N ILE A 78 10.80 5.21 -17.26
CA ILE A 78 11.56 5.20 -18.52
C ILE A 78 11.63 6.60 -19.14
N HIS A 79 10.50 7.32 -19.17
CA HIS A 79 10.42 8.62 -19.85
C HIS A 79 10.98 9.78 -19.04
N ARG A 80 11.24 9.59 -17.74
CA ARG A 80 11.76 10.64 -16.86
C ARG A 80 13.28 10.72 -16.96
N LYS A 81 13.77 11.82 -17.55
CA LYS A 81 15.21 12.11 -17.71
C LYS A 81 15.92 12.44 -16.39
N ASP A 82 15.17 12.85 -15.37
CA ASP A 82 15.71 13.22 -14.05
C ASP A 82 16.06 11.99 -13.19
N LYS A 83 17.30 11.93 -12.67
CA LYS A 83 17.81 10.87 -11.80
C LYS A 83 17.59 11.13 -10.30
N GLY A 84 16.89 12.21 -9.94
CA GLY A 84 16.68 12.65 -8.56
C GLY A 84 15.66 11.85 -7.74
N SER A 85 15.21 12.46 -6.63
CA SER A 85 14.31 11.86 -5.63
C SER A 85 13.02 11.26 -6.22
N ALA A 86 12.47 11.87 -7.27
CA ALA A 86 11.24 11.41 -7.90
C ALA A 86 11.39 10.03 -8.56
N ARG A 87 12.58 9.70 -9.09
CA ARG A 87 12.85 8.38 -9.68
C ARG A 87 12.88 7.28 -8.62
N ARG A 88 13.42 7.58 -7.42
CA ARG A 88 13.37 6.68 -6.26
C ARG A 88 11.93 6.44 -5.79
N HIS A 89 11.09 7.47 -5.80
CA HIS A 89 9.68 7.34 -5.44
C HIS A 89 8.88 6.50 -6.44
N LEU A 90 9.14 6.65 -7.75
CA LEU A 90 8.54 5.79 -8.77
C LEU A 90 8.94 4.32 -8.58
N LEU A 91 10.21 4.07 -8.25
CA LEU A 91 10.71 2.72 -7.98
C LEU A 91 10.09 2.11 -6.72
N LEU A 92 9.94 2.89 -5.65
CA LEU A 92 9.21 2.46 -4.45
C LEU A 92 7.74 2.13 -4.74
N ALA A 93 7.05 3.00 -5.49
CA ALA A 93 5.66 2.75 -5.90
C ALA A 93 5.55 1.48 -6.76
N PHE A 94 6.51 1.25 -7.66
CA PHE A 94 6.59 0.02 -8.45
C PHE A 94 6.73 -1.22 -7.54
N ILE A 95 7.66 -1.19 -6.58
CA ILE A 95 7.86 -2.29 -5.62
C ILE A 95 6.58 -2.55 -4.81
N ILE A 96 5.91 -1.50 -4.34
CA ILE A 96 4.69 -1.65 -3.53
C ILE A 96 3.56 -2.28 -4.36
N ASN A 97 3.36 -1.86 -5.62
CA ASN A 97 2.38 -2.50 -6.49
C ASN A 97 2.72 -3.97 -6.73
N LEU A 98 4.00 -4.28 -7.00
CA LEU A 98 4.44 -5.65 -7.24
C LEU A 98 4.25 -6.54 -6.00
N ALA A 99 4.64 -6.04 -4.82
CA ALA A 99 4.42 -6.71 -3.55
C ALA A 99 2.93 -6.90 -3.25
N GLY A 100 2.10 -5.90 -3.58
CA GLY A 100 0.65 -5.99 -3.43
C GLY A 100 0.02 -7.07 -4.30
N ILE A 101 0.42 -7.14 -5.59
CA ILE A 101 -0.05 -8.19 -6.50
C ILE A 101 0.39 -9.56 -5.99
N PHE A 102 1.66 -9.71 -5.63
CA PHE A 102 2.18 -10.95 -5.08
C PHE A 102 1.40 -11.37 -3.83
N PHE A 103 1.14 -10.44 -2.92
CA PHE A 103 0.37 -10.71 -1.70
C PHE A 103 -1.07 -11.16 -1.98
N ILE A 104 -1.76 -10.52 -2.94
CA ILE A 104 -3.16 -10.85 -3.29
C ILE A 104 -3.24 -12.21 -3.98
N LEU A 105 -2.27 -12.54 -4.84
CA LEU A 105 -2.23 -13.79 -5.58
C LEU A 105 -1.67 -14.96 -4.75
N ALA A 106 -0.83 -14.69 -3.75
CA ALA A 106 -0.24 -15.72 -2.91
C ALA A 106 -1.31 -16.43 -2.04
N PRO A 107 -1.40 -17.78 -2.10
CA PRO A 107 -2.35 -18.54 -1.28
C PRO A 107 -2.17 -18.28 0.22
N LYS A 108 -0.91 -18.16 0.66
CA LYS A 108 -0.57 -17.87 2.07
C LYS A 108 -1.10 -16.51 2.53
N GLY A 109 -1.15 -15.51 1.64
CA GLY A 109 -1.67 -14.18 1.97
C GLY A 109 -3.16 -14.22 2.27
N ARG A 110 -3.95 -14.92 1.44
CA ARG A 110 -5.41 -15.03 1.60
C ARG A 110 -5.83 -15.76 2.88
N ASN A 111 -4.96 -16.61 3.42
CA ASN A 111 -5.23 -17.37 4.63
C ASN A 111 -5.08 -16.55 5.92
N LEU A 112 -4.47 -15.36 5.86
CA LEU A 112 -4.33 -14.49 7.03
C LEU A 112 -5.70 -14.05 7.56
N ASN A 113 -5.82 -13.91 8.88
CA ASN A 113 -7.05 -13.45 9.52
C ASN A 113 -7.27 -11.96 9.24
N ALA A 114 -6.19 -11.18 9.25
CA ALA A 114 -6.17 -9.76 8.94
C ALA A 114 -6.04 -9.47 7.43
N TYR A 115 -6.24 -10.46 6.54
CA TYR A 115 -6.14 -10.27 5.08
C TYR A 115 -6.88 -9.04 4.54
N PRO A 116 -8.15 -8.76 4.93
CA PRO A 116 -8.84 -7.55 4.46
C PRO A 116 -8.11 -6.26 4.85
N PHE A 117 -7.54 -6.22 6.06
CA PHE A 117 -6.79 -5.06 6.55
C PHE A 117 -5.45 -4.90 5.85
N PHE A 118 -4.76 -6.00 5.49
CA PHE A 118 -3.57 -5.94 4.65
C PHE A 118 -3.89 -5.35 3.28
N LEU A 119 -4.99 -5.78 2.65
CA LEU A 119 -5.43 -5.25 1.36
C LEU A 119 -5.70 -3.75 1.44
N ILE A 120 -6.46 -3.30 2.45
CA ILE A 120 -6.70 -1.87 2.73
C ILE A 120 -5.37 -1.13 2.95
N GLY A 121 -4.46 -1.70 3.73
CA GLY A 121 -3.14 -1.11 4.01
C GLY A 121 -2.31 -0.91 2.74
N ILE A 122 -2.31 -1.88 1.81
CA ILE A 122 -1.62 -1.76 0.52
C ILE A 122 -2.18 -0.58 -0.28
N PHE A 123 -3.50 -0.46 -0.38
CA PHE A 123 -4.14 0.63 -1.13
C PHE A 123 -3.90 2.00 -0.49
N ILE A 124 -3.98 2.13 0.83
CA ILE A 124 -3.66 3.39 1.52
C ILE A 124 -2.21 3.79 1.25
N ASN A 125 -1.27 2.83 1.32
CA ASN A 125 0.13 3.09 1.02
C ASN A 125 0.35 3.58 -0.42
N LEU A 126 -0.37 3.02 -1.38
CA LEU A 126 -0.31 3.46 -2.78
C LEU A 126 -0.89 4.86 -2.97
N ILE A 127 -2.04 5.15 -2.35
CA ILE A 127 -2.63 6.50 -2.38
C ILE A 127 -1.64 7.52 -1.81
N LEU A 128 -0.98 7.22 -0.69
CA LEU A 128 0.05 8.07 -0.10
C LEU A 128 1.27 8.26 -1.02
N GLN A 129 1.71 7.22 -1.72
CA GLN A 129 2.82 7.35 -2.68
C GLN A 129 2.42 8.16 -3.92
N TYR A 130 1.23 7.94 -4.48
CA TYR A 130 0.78 8.66 -5.67
C TYR A 130 0.48 10.12 -5.39
N THR A 131 -0.15 10.44 -4.25
CA THR A 131 -0.34 11.82 -3.80
C THR A 131 1.02 12.52 -3.64
N ARG A 132 2.02 11.86 -3.03
CA ARG A 132 3.39 12.39 -2.92
C ARG A 132 4.04 12.61 -4.30
N LEU A 133 3.90 11.68 -5.24
CA LEU A 133 4.38 11.85 -6.61
C LEU A 133 3.70 13.01 -7.32
N TRP A 134 2.40 13.20 -7.09
CA TRP A 134 1.61 14.30 -7.64
C TRP A 134 2.07 15.66 -7.09
N PHE A 135 2.24 15.80 -5.78
CA PHE A 135 2.78 17.02 -5.16
C PHE A 135 4.20 17.34 -5.62
N ASN A 136 5.06 16.33 -5.79
CA ASN A 136 6.39 16.52 -6.34
C ASN A 136 6.39 16.93 -7.82
N ARG A 137 5.35 16.56 -8.59
CA ARG A 137 5.19 16.95 -10.00
C ARG A 137 4.62 18.36 -10.16
N MET A 138 3.68 18.78 -9.31
CA MET A 138 3.06 20.11 -9.37
C MET A 138 3.98 21.27 -8.96
N GLY A 139 5.26 21.02 -8.69
CA GLY A 139 6.22 22.11 -8.54
C GLY A 139 5.90 23.03 -7.37
N TYR A 140 5.74 22.49 -6.16
CA TYR A 140 6.14 23.25 -4.97
C TYR A 140 7.68 23.45 -5.03
N LYS A 141 8.15 24.27 -5.97
CA LYS A 141 9.41 25.01 -5.85
C LYS A 141 9.25 25.98 -4.71
#